data_AF-A0A349E6L6-F1
#
_entry.id   AF-A0A349E6L6-F1
#
_cell.length_a   1.000
_cell.length_b   1.000
_cell.length_c   1.000
_cell.angle_alpha   90.00
_cell.angle_beta   90.00
_cell.angle_gamma   90.00
#
_symmetry.space_group_name_H-M   'P 1'
#
loop_
_entity.id
_entity.type
_entity.pdbx_description
1 polymer ?
#
loop_
_entity_poly.entity_id
_entity_poly.type
_entity_poly.pdbx_seq_one_letter_code
_entity_poly.pdbx_strand_id
1 'polypeptide(L)'
;MNTDVNMHPSSELLNQFIQGELATGKSVVVSAHMELCRSCCAKAKELEALAVSSWVDPSIAPELDAQSDTDYSAMVASIVTSAQLTSEPVAEVVDVQMDVTNDSITLPKVLAKAAQQGLNWKRVAGGISEAQLILDDETQCEFIYMA
;
A
#
# COMPACT_ATOMS: atom_id res chain seq x y z
N MET A 1 -19.86 -4.02 -4.31
CA MET A 1 -19.27 -5.17 -3.59
C MET A 1 -19.39 -4.86 -2.11
N ASN A 2 -20.22 -5.62 -1.38
CA ASN A 2 -20.36 -5.47 0.07
C ASN A 2 -19.26 -6.31 0.74
N THR A 3 -18.12 -5.68 1.03
CA THR A 3 -17.05 -6.27 1.84
C THR A 3 -17.31 -5.90 3.31
N ASP A 4 -18.27 -6.59 3.93
CA ASP A 4 -18.50 -6.48 5.38
C ASP A 4 -17.36 -7.22 6.11
N VAL A 5 -16.27 -6.50 6.34
CA VAL A 5 -15.08 -7.01 7.03
C VAL A 5 -15.31 -6.86 8.52
N ASN A 6 -15.52 -7.96 9.23
CA ASN A 6 -15.81 -7.92 10.67
C ASN A 6 -14.57 -7.76 11.56
N MET A 7 -13.37 -8.05 11.04
CA MET A 7 -12.12 -7.97 11.79
C MET A 7 -11.27 -6.81 11.30
N HIS A 8 -11.22 -5.75 12.09
CA HIS A 8 -10.47 -4.54 11.78
C HIS A 8 -9.14 -4.50 12.54
N PRO A 9 -8.07 -3.97 11.92
CA PRO A 9 -6.87 -3.51 12.61
C PRO A 9 -7.20 -2.60 13.81
N SER A 10 -6.40 -2.70 14.86
CA SER A 10 -6.50 -1.76 15.99
C SER A 10 -6.13 -0.35 15.54
N SER A 11 -6.64 0.68 16.24
CA SER A 11 -6.27 2.07 15.96
C SER A 11 -4.76 2.29 16.10
N GLU A 12 -4.13 1.60 17.05
CA GLU A 12 -2.69 1.66 17.30
C GLU A 12 -1.90 1.14 16.09
N LEU A 13 -2.32 0.02 15.51
CA LEU A 13 -1.68 -0.55 14.33
C LEU A 13 -1.82 0.38 13.11
N LEU A 14 -2.99 1.00 12.93
CA LEU A 14 -3.20 2.00 11.88
C LEU A 14 -2.32 3.25 12.09
N ASN A 15 -2.15 3.70 13.33
CA ASN A 15 -1.31 4.85 13.64
C ASN A 15 0.18 4.55 13.36
N GLN A 16 0.69 3.39 13.80
CA GLN A 16 2.05 2.95 13.49
C GLN A 16 2.29 2.85 11.97
N PHE A 17 1.28 2.43 11.20
CA PHE A 17 1.36 2.40 9.73
C PHE A 17 1.54 3.80 9.16
N ILE A 18 0.73 4.77 9.62
CA ILE A 18 0.78 6.17 9.15
C ILE A 18 2.12 6.83 9.48
N GLN A 19 2.66 6.54 10.67
CA GLN A 19 3.97 7.06 11.09
C GLN A 19 5.16 6.35 10.42
N GLY A 20 4.92 5.30 9.64
CA GLY A 20 5.97 4.52 8.98
C GLY A 20 6.80 3.64 9.94
N GLU A 21 6.25 3.27 11.10
CA GLU A 21 6.93 2.51 12.15
C GLU A 21 6.76 0.98 12.02
N LEU A 22 5.87 0.54 11.12
CA LEU A 22 5.61 -0.88 10.90
C LEU A 22 6.66 -1.52 10.00
N ALA A 23 7.10 -2.72 10.41
CA ALA A 23 7.87 -3.61 9.55
C ALA A 23 7.13 -3.89 8.23
N THR A 24 7.87 -4.06 7.13
CA THR A 24 7.33 -4.16 5.76
C THR A 24 6.16 -5.13 5.65
N GLY A 25 6.28 -6.35 6.20
CA GLY A 25 5.21 -7.34 6.14
C GLY A 25 3.90 -6.87 6.76
N LYS A 26 3.96 -6.19 7.92
CA LYS A 26 2.76 -5.62 8.55
C LYS A 26 2.21 -4.46 7.73
N SER A 27 3.07 -3.62 7.16
CA SER A 27 2.68 -2.51 6.30
C SER A 27 1.93 -2.98 5.06
N VAL A 28 2.39 -4.05 4.41
CA VAL A 28 1.71 -4.65 3.26
C VAL A 28 0.32 -5.16 3.62
N VAL A 29 0.19 -5.87 4.75
CA VAL A 29 -1.11 -6.39 5.22
C VAL A 29 -2.09 -5.26 5.55
N VAL A 30 -1.63 -4.22 6.26
CA VAL A 30 -2.47 -3.06 6.60
C VAL A 30 -2.89 -2.30 5.34
N SER A 31 -1.99 -2.10 4.39
CA SER A 31 -2.30 -1.50 3.09
C SER A 31 -3.37 -2.30 2.34
N ALA A 32 -3.18 -3.62 2.22
CA ALA A 32 -4.13 -4.51 1.55
C ALA A 32 -5.52 -4.45 2.21
N HIS A 33 -5.57 -4.39 3.55
CA HIS A 33 -6.81 -4.26 4.29
C HIS A 33 -7.51 -2.92 4.01
N MET A 34 -6.78 -1.81 3.97
CA MET A 34 -7.35 -0.48 3.69
C MET A 34 -7.90 -0.37 2.27
N GLU A 35 -7.33 -1.08 1.31
CA GLU A 35 -7.85 -1.15 -0.06
C GLU A 35 -9.19 -1.90 -0.14
N LEU A 36 -9.38 -2.94 0.70
CA LEU A 36 -10.60 -3.75 0.71
C LEU A 36 -11.68 -3.26 1.69
N CYS A 37 -11.30 -2.48 2.70
CA CYS A 37 -12.15 -2.07 3.82
C CYS A 37 -12.27 -0.54 3.91
N ARG A 38 -13.44 -0.02 3.51
CA ARG A 38 -13.73 1.43 3.51
C ARG A 38 -13.66 2.08 4.89
N SER A 39 -14.07 1.38 5.96
CA SER A 39 -14.05 1.92 7.32
C SER A 39 -12.62 2.14 7.81
N CYS A 40 -11.72 1.19 7.58
CA CYS A 40 -10.31 1.32 7.93
C CYS A 40 -9.59 2.37 7.08
N CYS A 41 -9.94 2.49 5.79
CA CYS A 41 -9.44 3.58 4.94
C CYS A 41 -9.88 4.96 5.47
N ALA A 42 -11.15 5.14 5.82
CA ALA A 42 -11.66 6.39 6.38
C ALA A 42 -10.97 6.76 7.70
N LYS A 43 -10.81 5.77 8.60
CA LYS A 43 -10.14 5.96 9.89
C LYS A 43 -8.65 6.30 9.73
N ALA A 44 -7.96 5.66 8.80
CA ALA A 44 -6.56 5.98 8.53
C ALA A 44 -6.40 7.43 8.04
N LYS A 45 -7.29 7.90 7.15
CA LYS A 45 -7.29 9.31 6.70
C LYS A 45 -7.53 10.30 7.84
N GLU A 46 -8.39 9.96 8.80
CA GLU A 46 -8.61 10.77 10.00
C GLU A 46 -7.34 10.85 10.86
N LEU A 47 -6.71 9.71 11.13
CA LEU A 47 -5.45 9.65 11.88
C LEU A 47 -4.31 10.39 11.17
N GLU A 48 -4.23 10.30 9.85
CA GLU A 48 -3.25 11.02 9.03
C GLU A 48 -3.47 12.54 9.12
N ALA A 49 -4.71 13.02 9.02
CA ALA A 49 -5.03 14.43 9.19
C ALA A 49 -4.64 14.95 10.60
N LEU A 50 -4.88 14.15 11.64
CA LEU A 50 -4.45 14.46 13.00
C LEU A 50 -2.93 14.51 13.13
N ALA A 51 -2.21 13.56 12.53
CA ALA A 51 -0.75 13.55 12.52
C ALA A 51 -0.18 14.81 11.84
N VAL A 52 -0.70 15.19 10.67
CA VAL A 52 -0.27 16.42 9.96
C VAL A 52 -0.52 17.66 10.82
N SER A 53 -1.65 17.73 11.52
CA SER A 53 -1.94 18.87 12.41
C SER A 53 -0.93 19.03 13.55
N SER A 54 -0.24 17.96 13.94
CA SER A 54 0.83 18.01 14.95
C SER A 54 2.17 18.46 14.39
N TRP A 55 2.38 18.32 13.08
CA TRP A 55 3.62 18.72 12.40
C TRP A 55 3.59 20.17 11.95
N VAL A 56 2.38 20.69 11.68
CA VAL A 56 2.16 22.08 11.31
C VAL A 56 1.90 22.88 12.59
N ASP A 57 2.91 23.58 13.10
CA ASP A 57 2.68 24.58 14.16
C ASP A 57 2.02 25.82 13.53
N PRO A 58 0.76 26.13 13.84
CA PRO A 58 0.08 27.31 13.30
C PRO A 58 0.68 28.63 13.82
N SER A 59 1.51 28.58 14.86
CA SER A 59 2.21 29.71 15.47
C SER A 59 3.53 30.01 14.78
N ILE A 60 4.09 29.01 14.08
CA ILE A 60 5.14 29.22 13.10
C ILE A 60 4.42 29.76 11.86
N ALA A 61 4.28 31.09 11.78
CA ALA A 61 4.20 31.72 10.47
C ALA A 61 5.36 31.12 9.65
N PRO A 62 5.16 30.71 8.37
CA PRO A 62 6.29 30.30 7.57
C PRO A 62 7.31 31.41 7.76
N GLU A 63 8.44 31.08 8.37
CA GLU A 63 9.57 31.98 8.35
C GLU A 63 9.88 32.06 6.87
N LEU A 64 9.25 33.03 6.20
CA LEU A 64 9.77 33.72 5.03
C LEU A 64 11.02 34.43 5.55
N ASP A 65 11.93 33.65 6.11
CA ASP A 65 13.25 34.07 6.46
C ASP A 65 13.82 34.36 5.09
N ALA A 66 13.94 35.65 4.84
CA ALA A 66 14.44 36.22 3.62
C ALA A 66 15.95 35.90 3.56
N GLN A 67 16.30 34.61 3.44
CA GLN A 67 17.66 34.07 3.33
C GLN A 67 17.79 32.54 3.24
N SER A 68 16.75 31.75 2.96
CA SER A 68 17.02 30.44 2.33
C SER A 68 17.11 30.64 0.81
N ASP A 69 18.32 30.83 0.32
CA ASP A 69 18.66 30.84 -1.12
C ASP A 69 18.54 29.41 -1.70
N THR A 70 17.43 28.75 -1.41
CA THR A 70 17.17 27.37 -1.82
C THR A 70 16.70 27.40 -3.27
N ASP A 71 17.65 27.26 -4.18
CA ASP A 71 17.38 27.16 -5.61
C ASP A 71 16.71 25.82 -5.94
N TYR A 72 15.39 25.85 -6.12
CA TYR A 72 14.60 24.71 -6.60
C TYR A 72 14.62 24.55 -8.13
N SER A 73 15.31 25.43 -8.88
CA SER A 73 15.29 25.41 -10.35
C SER A 73 15.75 24.08 -10.93
N ALA A 74 16.75 23.45 -10.30
CA ALA A 74 17.22 22.12 -10.70
C ALA A 74 16.16 21.03 -10.48
N MET A 75 15.43 21.06 -9.36
CA MET A 75 14.32 20.15 -9.09
C MET A 75 13.19 20.33 -10.10
N VAL A 76 12.79 21.59 -10.36
CA VAL A 76 11.74 21.92 -11.33
C VAL A 76 12.14 21.48 -12.73
N ALA A 77 13.38 21.77 -13.16
CA ALA A 77 13.89 21.32 -14.46
C ALA A 77 13.88 19.79 -14.59
N SER A 78 14.24 19.06 -13.52
CA SER A 78 14.17 17.60 -13.49
C SER A 78 12.72 17.09 -13.65
N ILE A 79 11.75 17.69 -12.97
CA ILE A 79 10.33 17.33 -13.07
C ILE A 79 9.81 17.57 -14.49
N VAL A 80 10.08 18.74 -15.07
CA VAL A 80 9.56 19.14 -16.39
C VAL A 80 10.19 18.33 -17.54
N THR A 81 11.45 17.93 -17.40
CA THR A 81 12.16 17.14 -18.42
C THR A 81 11.90 15.64 -18.27
N SER A 82 11.32 15.19 -17.15
CA SER A 82 10.99 13.79 -16.93
C SER A 82 9.92 13.32 -17.91
N ALA A 83 10.07 12.10 -18.43
CA ALA A 83 9.08 11.51 -19.31
C ALA A 83 7.72 11.43 -18.60
N GLN A 84 6.75 12.19 -19.10
CA GLN A 84 5.38 12.12 -18.58
C GLN A 84 4.81 10.76 -18.95
N LEU A 85 4.59 9.92 -17.95
CA LEU A 85 3.79 8.71 -18.11
C LEU A 85 2.37 9.17 -18.44
N THR A 86 1.81 8.68 -19.56
CA THR A 86 0.39 8.82 -19.83
C THR A 86 -0.36 8.30 -18.61
N SER A 87 -1.18 9.16 -18.00
CA SER A 87 -1.96 8.78 -16.83
C SER A 87 -2.99 7.74 -17.26
N GLU A 88 -2.61 6.47 -17.19
CA GLU A 88 -3.56 5.38 -17.19
C GLU A 88 -4.29 5.44 -15.84
N PRO A 89 -5.63 5.33 -15.82
CA PRO A 89 -6.37 5.33 -14.58
C PRO A 89 -5.86 4.16 -13.71
N VAL A 90 -5.33 4.48 -12.52
CA VAL A 90 -4.81 3.48 -11.58
C VAL A 90 -5.99 2.68 -11.01
N ALA A 91 -6.40 1.62 -11.71
CA ALA A 91 -7.53 0.76 -11.37
C ALA A 91 -7.47 0.36 -9.89
N GLU A 92 -8.52 0.67 -9.11
CA GLU A 92 -8.59 0.56 -7.63
C GLU A 92 -8.26 -0.83 -7.07
N VAL A 93 -8.49 -1.86 -7.87
CA VAL A 93 -8.14 -3.26 -7.64
C VAL A 93 -7.70 -3.85 -8.97
N VAL A 94 -6.76 -4.79 -8.92
CA VAL A 94 -6.24 -5.44 -10.13
C VAL A 94 -6.64 -6.89 -10.10
N ASP A 95 -7.32 -7.32 -11.16
CA ASP A 95 -7.61 -8.72 -11.40
C ASP A 95 -6.31 -9.41 -11.84
N VAL A 96 -5.91 -10.41 -11.05
CA VAL A 96 -4.73 -11.23 -11.35
C VAL A 96 -5.23 -12.62 -11.70
N GLN A 97 -4.92 -13.06 -12.91
CA GLN A 97 -5.17 -14.43 -13.31
C GLN A 97 -4.21 -15.35 -12.55
N MET A 98 -4.77 -16.33 -11.84
CA MET A 98 -3.98 -17.27 -11.03
C MET A 98 -3.90 -18.63 -11.72
N ASP A 99 -2.68 -19.11 -11.95
CA ASP A 99 -2.42 -20.39 -12.64
C ASP A 99 -3.04 -21.60 -11.94
N VAL A 100 -3.35 -21.52 -10.63
CA VAL A 100 -3.92 -22.62 -9.85
C VAL A 100 -5.40 -22.85 -10.13
N THR A 101 -6.14 -21.81 -10.49
CA THR A 101 -7.60 -21.88 -10.56
C THR A 101 -8.12 -21.75 -11.98
N ASN A 102 -7.29 -21.32 -12.95
CA ASN A 102 -7.69 -20.87 -14.29
C ASN A 102 -8.75 -19.73 -14.31
N ASP A 103 -9.32 -19.42 -13.14
CA ASP A 103 -10.18 -18.30 -12.81
C ASP A 103 -9.37 -17.07 -12.38
N SER A 104 -9.96 -15.89 -12.59
CA SER A 104 -9.40 -14.61 -12.17
C SER A 104 -9.72 -14.33 -10.70
N ILE A 105 -8.72 -13.92 -9.92
CA ILE A 105 -8.91 -13.50 -8.53
C ILE A 105 -8.56 -12.01 -8.42
N THR A 106 -9.45 -11.24 -7.81
CA THR A 106 -9.24 -9.82 -7.54
C THR A 106 -8.31 -9.67 -6.34
N LEU A 107 -7.16 -9.02 -6.54
CA LEU A 107 -6.20 -8.75 -5.48
C LEU A 107 -6.11 -7.23 -5.18
N PRO A 108 -5.83 -6.86 -3.92
CA PRO A 108 -5.37 -5.51 -3.59
C PRO A 108 -4.13 -5.15 -4.42
N LYS A 109 -4.03 -3.90 -4.86
CA LYS A 109 -2.91 -3.36 -5.64
C LYS A 109 -1.55 -3.68 -5.02
N VAL A 110 -1.44 -3.51 -3.71
CA VAL A 110 -0.18 -3.76 -2.99
C VAL A 110 0.31 -5.20 -3.15
N LEU A 111 -0.62 -6.16 -3.28
CA LEU A 111 -0.31 -7.57 -3.53
C LEU A 111 -0.25 -7.90 -5.03
N ALA A 112 -1.09 -7.27 -5.84
CA ALA A 112 -1.20 -7.54 -7.27
C ALA A 112 0.11 -7.24 -8.01
N LYS A 113 0.78 -6.13 -7.69
CA LYS A 113 2.07 -5.78 -8.32
C LYS A 113 3.13 -6.87 -8.10
N ALA A 114 3.14 -7.46 -6.91
CA ALA A 114 4.09 -8.50 -6.56
C ALA A 114 3.66 -9.86 -7.14
N ALA A 115 2.35 -10.16 -7.15
CA ALA A 115 1.80 -11.36 -7.78
C ALA A 115 2.03 -11.40 -9.31
N GLN A 116 2.00 -10.24 -9.98
CA GLN A 116 2.28 -10.12 -11.42
C GLN A 116 3.71 -10.51 -11.80
N GLN A 117 4.65 -10.54 -10.86
CA GLN A 117 6.02 -11.01 -11.12
C GLN A 117 6.10 -12.54 -11.23
N GLY A 118 4.99 -13.25 -11.02
CA GLY A 118 4.86 -14.69 -11.12
C GLY A 118 4.84 -15.34 -9.73
N LEU A 119 3.77 -16.09 -9.46
CA LEU A 119 3.62 -16.87 -8.24
C LEU A 119 3.94 -18.34 -8.53
N ASN A 120 4.97 -18.88 -7.88
CA ASN A 120 5.35 -20.29 -8.02
C ASN A 120 4.50 -21.16 -7.10
N TRP A 121 3.38 -21.66 -7.63
CA TRP A 121 2.44 -22.48 -6.88
C TRP A 121 2.93 -23.92 -6.67
N LYS A 122 2.83 -24.41 -5.43
CA LYS A 122 3.13 -25.78 -5.04
C LYS A 122 1.91 -26.39 -4.35
N ARG A 123 1.63 -27.65 -4.66
CA ARG A 123 0.58 -28.42 -3.97
C ARG A 123 1.14 -28.98 -2.68
N VAL A 124 0.54 -28.62 -1.55
CA VAL A 124 1.03 -29.01 -0.21
C VAL A 124 0.27 -30.24 0.29
N ALA A 125 -1.06 -30.19 0.35
CA ALA A 125 -1.90 -31.34 0.70
C ALA A 125 -3.39 -31.08 0.40
N GLY A 126 -4.15 -32.14 0.11
CA GLY A 126 -5.61 -32.17 0.31
C GLY A 126 -6.45 -31.00 -0.22
N GLY A 127 -6.17 -30.46 -1.41
CA GLY A 127 -6.92 -29.31 -1.93
C GLY A 127 -6.17 -27.98 -1.81
N ILE A 128 -5.09 -27.92 -1.03
CA ILE A 128 -4.34 -26.70 -0.70
C ILE A 128 -3.14 -26.51 -1.65
N SER A 129 -3.08 -25.34 -2.27
CA SER A 129 -1.91 -24.83 -2.99
C SER A 129 -1.31 -23.66 -2.23
N GLU A 130 0.00 -23.54 -2.26
CA GLU A 130 0.75 -22.44 -1.65
C GLU A 130 1.65 -21.79 -2.70
N ALA A 131 1.78 -20.47 -2.68
CA ALA A 131 2.82 -19.74 -3.41
C ALA A 131 3.53 -18.77 -2.49
N GLN A 132 4.85 -18.71 -2.62
CA GLN A 132 5.69 -17.86 -1.80
C GLN A 132 6.12 -16.62 -2.60
N LEU A 133 6.10 -15.48 -1.92
CA LEU A 133 6.52 -14.19 -2.45
C LEU A 133 7.47 -13.54 -1.45
N ILE A 134 8.70 -13.27 -1.87
CA ILE A 134 9.69 -12.55 -1.06
C ILE A 134 9.55 -11.06 -1.41
N LEU A 135 9.22 -10.23 -0.42
CA LEU A 135 9.03 -8.79 -0.60
C LEU A 135 10.35 -8.03 -0.36
N ASP A 136 11.11 -8.43 0.65
CA ASP A 136 12.43 -7.92 0.98
C ASP A 136 13.24 -9.02 1.71
N ASP A 137 14.45 -8.68 2.18
CA ASP A 137 15.36 -9.63 2.83
C ASP A 137 14.81 -10.24 4.14
N GLU A 138 13.82 -9.60 4.76
CA GLU A 138 13.25 -10.00 6.06
C GLU A 138 11.76 -10.40 5.97
N THR A 139 11.12 -10.14 4.82
CA THR A 139 9.66 -10.21 4.66
C THR A 139 9.29 -11.19 3.56
N GLN A 140 8.57 -12.24 3.95
CA GLN A 140 7.96 -13.21 3.06
C GLN A 140 6.44 -13.21 3.23
N CYS A 141 5.74 -13.19 2.10
CA CYS A 141 4.31 -13.44 2.00
C CYS A 141 4.04 -14.84 1.46
N GLU A 142 2.99 -15.45 1.96
CA GLU A 142 2.53 -16.77 1.54
C GLU A 142 1.07 -16.67 1.10
N PHE A 143 0.83 -17.03 -0.16
CA PHE A 143 -0.51 -17.12 -0.73
C PHE A 143 -1.00 -18.54 -0.59
N ILE A 144 -2.11 -18.72 0.12
CA ILE A 144 -2.73 -20.03 0.32
C ILE A 144 -4.05 -20.05 -0.44
N TYR A 145 -4.17 -20.99 -1.37
CA TYR A 145 -5.40 -21.29 -2.07
C TYR A 145 -5.95 -22.64 -1.61
N MET A 146 -7.23 -22.67 -1.24
CA MET A 146 -7.91 -23.88 -0.76
C MET A 146 -9.13 -24.13 -1.66
N ALA A 147 -9.14 -25.29 -2.34
CA ALA A 147 -10.23 -25.77 -3.18
C ALA A 147 -11.23 -26.63 -2.39
#